data_AF-A0A482EBY1-F1
#
_entry.id   AF-A0A482EBY1-F1
#
_cell.length_a   1.000
_cell.length_b   1.000
_cell.length_c   1.000
_cell.angle_alpha   90.00
_cell.angle_beta   90.00
_cell.angle_gamma   90.00
#
_symmetry.space_group_name_H-M   'P 1'
#
loop_
_entity.id
_entity.type
_entity.pdbx_description
1 polymer ?
#
loop_
_entity_poly.entity_id
_entity_poly.type
_entity_poly.pdbx_seq_one_letter_code
_entity_poly.pdbx_strand_id
1 'polypeptide(L)'
;MTISYGVTKDGIKSQLISDFFNLTDVVENKKRLFTLDKKYINPDIEYTVYFNIESIRELSGIIHSVLYEQHVNLEVFVKYLKNINKFLHKLKLDIGVVWKTPSGLIIEQKYIKTEPYTYKTMISHRTKSITLSKPTNLVDIKQQNQSIVPNIVHSMDASNISILINNLIKNNHNIDISTIHDSFSSQANNIELLSYEVKVAFLHIYKDQNFINEFHDFILEYISKLGYSIDENNVCIGLGKKISIPEKPYFKIDYDIKECVLNSKYLIG
;
A
#
# COMPACT_ATOMS: atom_id res chain seq x y z
N MET A 1 -9.74 -4.43 7.84
CA MET A 1 -9.69 -3.94 6.45
C MET A 1 -8.24 -3.85 5.99
N THR A 2 -7.80 -4.75 5.12
CA THR A 2 -6.49 -4.66 4.43
C THR A 2 -6.64 -4.55 2.92
N ILE A 3 -7.89 -4.60 2.43
CA ILE A 3 -8.23 -4.70 1.01
C ILE A 3 -7.70 -3.49 0.19
N SER A 4 -7.40 -2.37 0.85
CA SER A 4 -6.85 -1.13 0.27
C SER A 4 -5.37 -1.18 -0.15
N TYR A 5 -4.64 -2.26 0.13
CA TYR A 5 -3.16 -2.28 0.12
C TYR A 5 -2.49 -2.99 -1.08
N GLY A 6 -3.15 -3.07 -2.24
CA GLY A 6 -2.60 -3.84 -3.37
C GLY A 6 -2.44 -5.34 -3.03
N VAL A 7 -3.38 -5.84 -2.22
CA VAL A 7 -3.34 -7.19 -1.65
C VAL A 7 -3.30 -8.24 -2.75
N THR A 8 -2.38 -9.18 -2.62
CA THR A 8 -2.33 -10.34 -3.52
C THR A 8 -3.39 -11.36 -3.15
N LYS A 9 -3.78 -12.23 -4.08
CA LYS A 9 -4.63 -13.39 -3.77
C LYS A 9 -4.07 -14.22 -2.61
N ASP A 10 -2.75 -14.36 -2.51
CA ASP A 10 -2.16 -15.05 -1.35
C ASP A 10 -2.28 -14.25 -0.05
N GLY A 11 -2.18 -12.92 -0.10
CA GLY A 11 -2.42 -12.05 1.05
C GLY A 11 -3.85 -12.14 1.57
N ILE A 12 -4.85 -12.02 0.68
CA ILE A 12 -6.27 -12.17 1.03
C ILE A 12 -6.52 -13.56 1.63
N LYS A 13 -5.98 -14.62 1.01
CA LYS A 13 -6.11 -15.99 1.52
C LYS A 13 -5.54 -16.13 2.93
N SER A 14 -4.31 -15.66 3.17
CA SER A 14 -3.70 -15.73 4.50
C SER A 14 -4.52 -15.00 5.55
N GLN A 15 -5.11 -13.86 5.19
CA GLN A 15 -5.95 -13.10 6.09
C GLN A 15 -7.30 -13.75 6.34
N LEU A 16 -7.95 -14.29 5.30
CA LEU A 16 -9.16 -15.08 5.46
C LEU A 16 -8.91 -16.20 6.48
N ILE A 17 -7.80 -16.92 6.32
CA ILE A 17 -7.43 -18.00 7.24
C ILE A 17 -7.23 -17.48 8.66
N SER A 18 -6.51 -16.38 8.84
CA SER A 18 -6.23 -15.80 10.16
C SER A 18 -7.49 -15.31 10.88
N ASP A 19 -8.35 -14.61 10.16
CA ASP A 19 -9.43 -13.81 10.76
C ASP A 19 -10.75 -14.60 10.87
N PHE A 20 -10.96 -15.60 10.02
CA PHE A 20 -12.26 -16.26 9.89
C PHE A 20 -12.22 -17.78 9.97
N PHE A 21 -11.19 -18.44 9.46
CA PHE A 21 -11.15 -19.91 9.43
C PHE A 21 -10.44 -20.50 10.65
N ASN A 22 -10.95 -21.63 11.11
CA ASN A 22 -10.33 -22.42 12.16
C ASN A 22 -9.70 -23.67 11.54
N LEU A 23 -8.45 -23.95 11.88
CA LEU A 23 -7.79 -25.19 11.48
C LEU A 23 -8.41 -26.36 12.25
N THR A 24 -8.68 -27.47 11.57
CA THR A 24 -9.20 -28.69 12.21
C THR A 24 -8.17 -29.81 12.24
N ASP A 25 -8.37 -30.76 13.15
CA ASP A 25 -7.61 -32.02 13.20
C ASP A 25 -8.07 -33.03 12.13
N VAL A 26 -9.17 -32.73 11.43
CA VAL A 26 -9.71 -33.57 10.37
C VAL A 26 -8.83 -33.44 9.12
N VAL A 27 -8.36 -34.57 8.62
CA VAL A 27 -7.52 -34.65 7.44
C VAL A 27 -8.23 -35.50 6.39
N GLU A 28 -8.42 -34.94 5.20
CA GLU A 28 -8.97 -35.63 4.05
C GLU A 28 -7.90 -35.69 2.95
N ASN A 29 -7.61 -36.89 2.43
CA ASN A 29 -6.59 -37.08 1.38
C ASN A 29 -5.22 -36.44 1.70
N LYS A 30 -4.78 -36.52 2.96
CA LYS A 30 -3.54 -35.88 3.48
C LYS A 30 -3.55 -34.34 3.44
N LYS A 31 -4.68 -33.70 3.14
CA LYS A 31 -4.85 -32.25 3.19
C LYS A 31 -5.54 -31.85 4.51
N ARG A 32 -5.03 -30.79 5.14
CA ARG A 32 -5.67 -30.19 6.33
C ARG A 32 -6.94 -29.48 5.90
N LEU A 33 -7.97 -29.61 6.73
CA LEU A 33 -9.25 -28.95 6.53
C LEU A 33 -9.41 -27.77 7.50
N PHE A 34 -10.29 -26.86 7.09
CA PHE A 34 -10.64 -25.66 7.81
C PHE A 34 -12.16 -25.59 7.96
N THR A 35 -12.63 -24.98 9.04
CA THR A 35 -14.05 -24.68 9.25
C THR A 35 -14.25 -23.18 9.41
N LEU A 36 -15.47 -22.73 9.14
CA LEU A 36 -15.89 -21.35 9.30
C LEU A 36 -17.12 -21.33 10.22
N ASP A 37 -17.24 -20.30 11.05
CA ASP A 37 -18.41 -20.12 11.91
C ASP A 37 -19.69 -20.07 11.05
N LYS A 38 -20.72 -20.82 11.47
CA LYS A 38 -22.00 -20.95 10.75
C LYS A 38 -22.64 -19.59 10.45
N LYS A 39 -22.42 -18.58 11.29
CA LYS A 39 -22.92 -17.21 11.07
C LYS A 39 -22.43 -16.58 9.76
N TYR A 40 -21.28 -17.00 9.23
CA TYR A 40 -20.72 -16.49 7.98
C TYR A 40 -21.14 -17.31 6.74
N ILE A 41 -21.82 -18.45 6.94
CA ILE A 41 -22.29 -19.30 5.85
C ILE A 41 -23.82 -19.20 5.80
N ASN A 42 -24.47 -19.78 6.80
CA ASN A 42 -25.89 -19.76 7.04
C ASN A 42 -26.11 -20.23 8.50
N PRO A 43 -26.66 -19.39 9.39
CA PRO A 43 -26.89 -19.74 10.79
C PRO A 43 -27.71 -21.02 11.01
N ASP A 44 -28.59 -21.37 10.05
CA ASP A 44 -29.55 -22.46 10.18
C ASP A 44 -28.99 -23.84 9.75
N ILE A 45 -27.72 -23.91 9.31
CA ILE A 45 -27.14 -25.19 8.89
C ILE A 45 -26.89 -26.10 10.09
N GLU A 46 -27.40 -27.32 10.03
CA GLU A 46 -27.20 -28.30 11.12
C GLU A 46 -25.81 -28.97 11.06
N TYR A 47 -25.20 -29.04 9.89
CA TYR A 47 -23.90 -29.68 9.67
C TYR A 47 -22.72 -28.70 9.62
N THR A 48 -21.52 -29.22 9.83
CA THR A 48 -20.26 -28.47 9.70
C THR A 48 -19.76 -28.52 8.26
N VAL A 49 -19.45 -27.35 7.69
CA VAL A 49 -18.86 -27.25 6.35
C VAL A 49 -17.34 -27.24 6.49
N TYR A 50 -16.66 -28.08 5.72
CA TYR A 50 -15.21 -28.16 5.67
C TYR A 50 -14.67 -27.57 4.37
N PHE A 51 -13.57 -26.84 4.48
CA PHE A 51 -12.88 -26.21 3.38
C PHE A 51 -11.44 -26.70 3.33
N ASN A 52 -10.93 -26.96 2.13
CA ASN A 52 -9.51 -27.19 1.93
C ASN A 52 -8.82 -25.88 1.52
N ILE A 53 -7.48 -25.88 1.48
CA ILE A 53 -6.69 -24.70 1.13
C ILE A 53 -6.92 -24.20 -0.31
N GLU A 54 -7.34 -25.08 -1.22
CA GLU A 54 -7.62 -24.74 -2.61
C GLU A 54 -8.94 -23.96 -2.70
N SER A 55 -9.99 -24.40 -2.00
CA SER A 55 -11.27 -23.69 -1.94
C SER A 55 -11.13 -22.29 -1.31
N ILE A 56 -10.31 -22.14 -0.27
CA ILE A 56 -10.04 -20.82 0.32
C ILE A 56 -9.25 -19.93 -0.65
N ARG A 57 -8.34 -20.52 -1.44
CA ARG A 57 -7.61 -19.80 -2.50
C ARG A 57 -8.55 -19.34 -3.61
N GLU A 58 -9.54 -20.14 -3.99
CA GLU A 58 -10.57 -19.76 -4.97
C GLU A 58 -11.41 -18.59 -4.46
N LEU A 59 -11.89 -18.66 -3.21
CA LEU A 59 -12.61 -17.56 -2.57
C LEU A 59 -11.79 -16.26 -2.56
N SER A 60 -10.52 -16.36 -2.19
CA SER A 60 -9.59 -15.23 -2.28
C SER A 60 -9.46 -14.69 -3.73
N GLY A 61 -9.44 -15.58 -4.71
CA GLY A 61 -9.42 -15.23 -6.12
C GLY A 61 -10.64 -14.42 -6.56
N ILE A 62 -11.83 -14.80 -6.08
CA ILE A 62 -13.10 -14.11 -6.33
C ILE A 62 -13.12 -12.73 -5.66
N ILE A 63 -12.73 -12.65 -4.38
CA ILE A 63 -12.67 -11.37 -3.65
C ILE A 63 -11.70 -10.41 -4.37
N HIS A 64 -10.55 -10.92 -4.80
CA HIS A 64 -9.58 -10.14 -5.57
C HIS A 64 -10.16 -9.68 -6.91
N SER A 65 -10.90 -10.50 -7.66
CA SER A 65 -11.46 -10.07 -8.95
C SER A 65 -12.54 -9.01 -8.76
N VAL A 66 -13.47 -9.22 -7.83
CA VAL A 66 -14.54 -8.26 -7.52
C VAL A 66 -13.97 -6.90 -7.13
N LEU A 67 -12.87 -6.87 -6.35
CA LEU A 67 -12.22 -5.62 -5.97
C LEU A 67 -11.79 -4.77 -7.17
N TYR A 68 -11.13 -5.38 -8.16
CA TYR A 68 -10.62 -4.65 -9.33
C TYR A 68 -11.73 -4.41 -10.38
N GLU A 69 -12.75 -5.26 -10.44
CA GLU A 69 -13.96 -5.01 -11.22
C GLU A 69 -14.71 -3.77 -10.71
N GLN A 70 -14.83 -3.61 -9.38
CA GLN A 70 -15.48 -2.45 -8.77
C GLN A 70 -14.59 -1.19 -8.82
N HIS A 71 -13.27 -1.34 -8.85
CA HIS A 71 -12.31 -0.24 -8.82
C HIS A 71 -11.30 -0.31 -9.96
N VAL A 72 -11.77 -0.16 -11.21
CA VAL A 72 -10.93 -0.24 -12.42
C VAL A 72 -9.73 0.73 -12.39
N ASN A 73 -9.93 1.95 -11.88
CA ASN A 73 -8.85 2.94 -11.76
C ASN A 73 -7.74 2.47 -10.81
N LEU A 74 -8.08 1.71 -9.76
CA LEU A 74 -7.09 1.13 -8.84
C LEU A 74 -6.20 0.11 -9.56
N GLU A 75 -6.76 -0.71 -10.45
CA GLU A 75 -5.98 -1.67 -11.24
C GLU A 75 -4.93 -0.97 -12.10
N VAL A 76 -5.37 0.05 -12.84
CA VAL A 76 -4.52 0.85 -13.73
C VAL A 76 -3.41 1.53 -12.91
N PHE A 77 -3.75 2.10 -11.76
CA PHE A 77 -2.79 2.76 -10.87
C PHE A 77 -1.75 1.77 -10.32
N VAL A 78 -2.17 0.62 -9.79
CA VAL A 78 -1.29 -0.43 -9.27
C VAL A 78 -0.35 -0.94 -10.38
N LYS A 79 -0.88 -1.12 -11.59
CA LYS A 79 -0.10 -1.56 -12.76
C LYS A 79 0.97 -0.54 -13.13
N TYR A 80 0.63 0.74 -13.15
CA TYR A 80 1.57 1.84 -13.39
C TYR A 80 2.73 1.83 -12.37
N LEU A 81 2.43 1.79 -11.07
CA LEU A 81 3.46 1.78 -10.02
C LEU A 81 4.40 0.56 -10.13
N LYS A 82 3.85 -0.62 -10.42
CA LYS A 82 4.66 -1.83 -10.65
C LYS A 82 5.54 -1.71 -11.90
N ASN A 83 5.07 -1.01 -12.93
CA ASN A 83 5.88 -0.75 -14.13
C ASN A 83 7.01 0.24 -13.85
N ILE A 84 6.79 1.25 -13.00
CA ILE A 84 7.85 2.15 -12.52
C ILE A 84 8.93 1.38 -11.76
N ASN A 85 8.55 0.50 -10.82
CA ASN A 85 9.53 -0.34 -10.12
C ASN A 85 10.32 -1.23 -11.09
N LYS A 86 9.68 -1.83 -12.10
CA LYS A 86 10.36 -2.63 -13.13
C LYS A 86 11.30 -1.78 -13.97
N PHE A 87 10.89 -0.56 -14.34
CA PHE A 87 11.71 0.41 -15.06
C PHE A 87 12.98 0.75 -14.27
N LEU A 88 12.83 1.14 -13.01
CA LEU A 88 13.95 1.42 -12.10
C LEU A 88 14.87 0.22 -11.91
N HIS A 89 14.30 -0.98 -11.74
CA HIS A 89 15.09 -2.21 -11.61
C HIS A 89 15.91 -2.52 -12.88
N LYS A 90 15.35 -2.29 -14.08
CA LYS A 90 16.06 -2.51 -15.35
C LYS A 90 17.25 -1.57 -15.55
N LEU A 91 17.23 -0.39 -14.94
CA LEU A 91 18.35 0.56 -14.95
C LEU A 91 19.59 0.03 -14.18
N LYS A 92 19.47 -1.09 -13.43
CA LYS A 92 20.57 -1.80 -12.75
C LYS A 92 21.35 -0.99 -11.70
N LEU A 93 20.71 -0.03 -11.05
CA LEU A 93 21.38 0.88 -10.12
C LEU A 93 21.09 0.62 -8.64
N ASP A 94 20.36 -0.46 -8.34
CA ASP A 94 19.84 -0.71 -6.99
C ASP A 94 19.16 0.54 -6.39
N ILE A 95 18.48 1.33 -7.22
CA ILE A 95 17.74 2.53 -6.83
C ILE A 95 16.36 2.14 -6.33
N GLY A 96 15.95 2.71 -5.21
CA GLY A 96 14.57 2.67 -4.72
C GLY A 96 13.68 3.66 -5.47
N VAL A 97 12.37 3.44 -5.42
CA VAL A 97 11.43 4.45 -5.92
C VAL A 97 11.37 5.61 -4.93
N VAL A 98 11.40 6.83 -5.44
CA VAL A 98 11.40 8.05 -4.62
C VAL A 98 10.23 8.92 -5.03
N TRP A 99 9.52 9.52 -4.08
CA TRP A 99 8.46 10.48 -4.34
C TRP A 99 8.44 11.58 -3.29
N LYS A 100 7.80 12.69 -3.64
CA LYS A 100 7.50 13.78 -2.73
C LYS A 100 6.03 13.72 -2.33
N THR A 101 5.75 13.87 -1.05
CA THR A 101 4.37 13.94 -0.53
C THR A 101 3.81 15.36 -0.64
N PRO A 102 2.48 15.54 -0.59
CA PRO A 102 1.85 16.87 -0.57
C PRO A 102 2.24 17.72 0.64
N SER A 103 2.63 17.10 1.76
CA SER A 103 3.20 17.82 2.91
C SER A 103 4.66 18.25 2.71
N GLY A 104 5.29 17.84 1.60
CA GLY A 104 6.66 18.20 1.23
C GLY A 104 7.73 17.18 1.62
N LEU A 105 7.36 16.05 2.23
CA LEU A 105 8.30 15.01 2.64
C LEU A 105 8.81 14.23 1.42
N ILE A 106 10.11 14.00 1.32
CA ILE A 106 10.69 13.13 0.30
C ILE A 106 10.84 11.73 0.91
N ILE A 107 10.27 10.72 0.26
CA ILE A 107 10.30 9.33 0.71
C ILE A 107 11.04 8.50 -0.32
N GLU A 108 11.99 7.69 0.15
CA GLU A 108 12.62 6.63 -0.64
C GLU A 108 12.14 5.26 -0.15
N GLN A 109 11.67 4.43 -1.08
CA GLN A 109 11.37 3.03 -0.84
C GLN A 109 12.43 2.13 -1.50
N LYS A 110 13.35 1.61 -0.69
CA LYS A 110 14.43 0.71 -1.12
C LYS A 110 14.46 -0.59 -0.31
N TYR A 111 13.68 -1.58 -0.75
CA TYR A 111 13.76 -2.94 -0.20
C TYR A 111 14.92 -3.71 -0.83
N ILE A 112 15.74 -4.31 0.02
CA ILE A 112 16.97 -5.02 -0.34
C ILE A 112 16.80 -6.50 -0.02
N LYS A 113 17.23 -7.38 -0.93
CA LYS A 113 17.22 -8.82 -0.69
C LYS A 113 18.14 -9.17 0.46
N THR A 114 17.72 -10.10 1.29
CA THR A 114 18.52 -10.62 2.39
C THR A 114 18.83 -12.09 2.19
N GLU A 115 20.03 -12.51 2.57
CA GLU A 115 20.47 -13.90 2.52
C GLU A 115 20.68 -14.45 3.94
N PRO A 116 20.27 -15.71 4.20
CA PRO A 116 20.47 -16.32 5.51
C PRO A 116 21.97 -16.58 5.74
N TYR A 117 22.47 -16.12 6.87
CA TYR A 117 23.83 -16.38 7.35
C TYR A 117 23.75 -17.13 8.67
N THR A 118 24.14 -18.41 8.65
CA THR A 118 24.09 -19.26 9.84
C THR A 118 25.42 -19.25 10.57
N TYR A 119 25.41 -18.72 11.79
CA TYR A 119 26.53 -18.78 12.71
C TYR A 119 26.35 -19.93 13.70
N LYS A 120 27.36 -20.79 13.85
CA LYS A 120 27.38 -21.84 14.87
C LYS A 120 28.18 -21.33 16.06
N THR A 121 27.54 -21.30 17.23
CA THR A 121 28.18 -20.90 18.48
C THR A 121 27.93 -21.93 19.56
N MET A 122 28.81 -22.00 20.55
CA MET A 122 28.65 -22.87 21.71
C MET A 122 27.96 -22.09 22.83
N ILE A 123 26.78 -22.53 23.25
CA ILE A 123 26.04 -21.96 24.39
C ILE A 123 25.82 -23.10 25.38
N SER A 124 26.30 -22.93 26.61
CA SER A 124 26.18 -23.92 27.69
C SER A 124 26.63 -25.33 27.27
N HIS A 125 27.82 -25.43 26.69
CA HIS A 125 28.42 -26.68 26.20
C HIS A 125 27.60 -27.42 25.12
N ARG A 126 26.64 -26.76 24.49
CA ARG A 126 25.90 -27.28 23.33
C ARG A 126 26.12 -26.36 22.12
N THR A 127 26.41 -26.95 20.97
CA THR A 127 26.45 -26.21 19.72
C THR A 127 25.05 -25.78 19.33
N LYS A 128 24.84 -24.47 19.19
CA LYS A 128 23.60 -23.86 18.71
C LYS A 128 23.88 -23.12 17.41
N SER A 129 23.02 -23.35 16.43
CA SER A 129 23.02 -22.60 15.17
C SER A 129 22.07 -21.42 15.31
N ILE A 130 22.55 -20.21 15.00
CA ILE A 130 21.76 -18.99 14.92
C ILE A 130 21.79 -18.55 13.46
N THR A 131 20.62 -18.44 12.83
CA THR A 131 20.50 -17.92 11.46
C THR A 131 20.15 -16.44 11.54
N LEU A 132 21.03 -15.60 10.99
CA LEU A 132 20.85 -14.17 10.85
C LEU A 132 20.49 -13.84 9.40
N SER A 133 19.84 -12.70 9.19
CA SER A 133 19.53 -12.20 7.85
C SER A 133 20.55 -11.13 7.47
N LYS A 134 21.35 -11.35 6.41
CA LYS A 134 22.36 -10.43 5.93
C LYS A 134 21.84 -9.68 4.69
N PRO A 135 21.85 -8.33 4.66
CA PRO A 135 21.47 -7.59 3.47
C PRO A 135 22.47 -7.83 2.34
N THR A 136 21.94 -8.02 1.13
CA THR A 136 22.72 -8.04 -0.11
C THR A 136 22.82 -6.63 -0.69
N ASN A 137 23.39 -6.48 -1.88
CA ASN A 137 23.33 -5.21 -2.61
C ASN A 137 22.14 -5.15 -3.59
N LEU A 138 21.38 -6.24 -3.74
CA LEU A 138 20.35 -6.34 -4.77
C LEU A 138 18.99 -5.87 -4.27
N VAL A 139 18.31 -5.04 -5.07
CA VAL A 139 16.92 -4.65 -4.79
C VAL A 139 15.97 -5.86 -4.87
N ASP A 140 15.09 -5.99 -3.88
CA ASP A 140 13.99 -6.97 -3.88
C ASP A 140 12.77 -6.41 -4.63
N ILE A 141 12.74 -6.64 -5.95
CA ILE A 141 11.63 -6.18 -6.80
C ILE A 141 10.26 -6.76 -6.38
N LYS A 142 10.23 -7.94 -5.74
CA LYS A 142 8.97 -8.54 -5.29
C LYS A 142 8.44 -7.76 -4.10
N GLN A 143 9.28 -7.51 -3.09
CA GLN A 143 8.88 -6.73 -1.91
C GLN A 143 8.56 -5.27 -2.27
N GLN A 144 9.33 -4.67 -3.19
CA GLN A 144 9.04 -3.35 -3.74
C GLN A 144 7.62 -3.25 -4.33
N ASN A 145 7.25 -4.22 -5.17
CA ASN A 145 5.94 -4.25 -5.82
C ASN A 145 4.78 -4.52 -4.88
N GLN A 146 5.01 -5.26 -3.79
CA GLN A 146 4.00 -5.55 -2.78
C GLN A 146 3.76 -4.36 -1.84
N SER A 147 4.77 -3.53 -1.62
CA SER A 147 4.73 -2.48 -0.61
C SER A 147 4.48 -1.07 -1.17
N ILE A 148 4.62 -0.87 -2.50
CA ILE A 148 4.51 0.47 -3.10
C ILE A 148 3.15 1.14 -2.93
N VAL A 149 2.05 0.42 -3.14
CA VAL A 149 0.70 0.97 -2.95
C VAL A 149 0.44 1.31 -1.48
N PRO A 150 0.67 0.39 -0.51
CA PRO A 150 0.54 0.71 0.92
C PRO A 150 1.36 1.91 1.35
N ASN A 151 2.64 1.96 0.96
CA ASN A 151 3.54 3.02 1.41
C ASN A 151 3.15 4.38 0.82
N ILE A 152 2.66 4.43 -0.42
CA ILE A 152 2.10 5.67 -0.98
C ILE A 152 0.87 6.11 -0.20
N VAL A 153 -0.11 5.21 0.04
CA VAL A 153 -1.33 5.54 0.78
C VAL A 153 -1.00 6.03 2.19
N HIS A 154 -0.16 5.31 2.93
CA HIS A 154 0.28 5.72 4.26
C HIS A 154 1.01 7.07 4.26
N SER A 155 1.78 7.36 3.21
CA SER A 155 2.41 8.67 3.07
C SER A 155 1.40 9.80 2.83
N MET A 156 0.28 9.51 2.15
CA MET A 156 -0.82 10.46 1.99
C MET A 156 -1.60 10.66 3.27
N ASP A 157 -1.87 9.58 4.02
CA ASP A 157 -2.53 9.66 5.33
C ASP A 157 -1.72 10.52 6.31
N ALA A 158 -0.40 10.31 6.37
CA ALA A 158 0.51 11.14 7.17
C ALA A 158 0.56 12.59 6.67
N SER A 159 0.46 12.81 5.36
CA SER A 159 0.38 14.16 4.78
C SER A 159 -0.91 14.86 5.20
N ASN A 160 -2.02 14.14 5.29
CA ASN A 160 -3.30 14.69 5.72
C ASN A 160 -3.22 15.24 7.14
N ILE A 161 -2.64 14.49 8.07
CA ILE A 161 -2.40 14.95 9.46
C ILE A 161 -1.51 16.19 9.47
N SER A 162 -0.43 16.18 8.69
CA SER A 162 0.52 17.30 8.63
C SER A 162 -0.13 18.58 8.10
N ILE A 163 -0.94 18.46 7.04
CA ILE A 163 -1.68 19.57 6.45
C ILE A 163 -2.77 20.07 7.40
N LEU A 164 -3.50 19.16 8.06
CA LEU A 164 -4.49 19.49 9.09
C LEU A 164 -3.86 20.37 10.19
N ILE A 165 -2.75 19.94 10.78
CA ILE A 165 -2.06 20.69 11.84
C ILE A 165 -1.66 22.08 11.32
N ASN A 166 -1.11 22.15 10.11
CA ASN A 166 -0.72 23.42 9.50
C ASN A 166 -1.92 24.36 9.28
N ASN A 167 -3.07 23.84 8.86
CA ASN A 167 -4.29 24.61 8.67
C ASN A 167 -4.81 25.16 10.01
N LEU A 168 -4.86 24.33 11.05
CA LEU A 168 -5.28 24.74 12.39
C LEU A 168 -4.40 25.89 12.92
N ILE A 169 -3.08 25.77 12.78
CA ILE A 169 -2.14 26.82 13.18
C ILE A 169 -2.37 28.10 12.38
N LYS A 170 -2.45 28.01 11.04
CA LYS A 170 -2.64 29.17 10.16
C LYS A 170 -3.95 29.91 10.42
N ASN A 171 -5.01 29.19 10.77
CA ASN A 171 -6.33 29.76 11.06
C ASN A 171 -6.47 30.22 12.51
N ASN A 172 -5.42 30.11 13.34
CA ASN A 172 -5.45 30.38 14.78
C ASN A 172 -6.54 29.58 15.52
N HIS A 173 -6.78 28.35 15.08
CA HIS A 173 -7.71 27.42 15.73
C HIS A 173 -7.00 26.71 16.88
N ASN A 174 -7.21 27.19 18.10
CA ASN A 174 -6.63 26.62 19.31
C ASN A 174 -7.50 25.45 19.80
N ILE A 175 -7.29 24.27 19.22
CA ILE A 175 -7.97 23.03 19.62
C ILE A 175 -6.97 21.93 19.95
N ASP A 176 -7.30 21.11 20.94
CA ASP A 176 -6.53 19.90 21.25
C ASP A 176 -6.95 18.78 20.29
N ILE A 177 -5.99 18.18 19.59
CA ILE A 177 -6.24 17.04 18.71
C ILE A 177 -5.42 15.83 19.15
N SER A 178 -5.98 14.65 18.95
CA SER A 178 -5.28 13.38 19.03
C SER A 178 -5.58 12.56 17.78
N THR A 179 -4.56 11.89 17.25
CA THR A 179 -4.71 11.11 16.02
C THR A 179 -4.05 9.74 16.17
N ILE A 180 -4.72 8.70 15.69
CA ILE A 180 -4.14 7.37 15.50
C ILE A 180 -4.28 7.04 14.02
N HIS A 181 -3.24 7.33 13.24
CA HIS A 181 -3.24 7.20 11.79
C HIS A 181 -4.45 7.92 11.14
N ASP A 182 -5.45 7.17 10.66
CA ASP A 182 -6.66 7.66 9.99
C ASP A 182 -7.80 8.03 10.96
N SER A 183 -7.59 7.86 12.26
CA SER A 183 -8.57 8.21 13.30
C SER A 183 -8.23 9.55 13.94
N PHE A 184 -9.21 10.47 14.02
CA PHE A 184 -9.06 11.83 14.54
C PHE A 184 -9.99 12.05 15.73
N SER A 185 -9.48 12.65 16.81
CA SER A 185 -10.28 12.99 17.99
C SER A 185 -9.89 14.34 18.59
N SER A 186 -10.84 14.95 19.28
CA SER A 186 -10.71 16.24 19.96
C SER A 186 -11.80 16.34 21.04
N GLN A 187 -11.81 17.40 21.84
CA GLN A 187 -12.92 17.75 22.71
C GLN A 187 -14.24 17.91 21.91
N ALA A 188 -15.37 17.55 22.53
CA ALA A 188 -16.67 17.45 21.88
C ALA A 188 -17.15 18.75 21.20
N ASN A 189 -16.85 19.91 21.80
CA ASN A 189 -17.14 21.24 21.26
C ASN A 189 -16.40 21.55 19.95
N ASN A 190 -15.32 20.84 19.65
CA ASN A 190 -14.45 21.09 18.49
C ASN A 190 -14.64 20.07 17.37
N ILE A 191 -15.52 19.06 17.53
CA ILE A 191 -15.65 17.95 16.57
C ILE A 191 -16.11 18.44 15.18
N GLU A 192 -17.02 19.40 15.12
CA GLU A 192 -17.48 19.97 13.84
C GLU A 192 -16.35 20.68 13.11
N LEU A 193 -15.57 21.49 13.84
CA LEU A 193 -14.40 22.19 13.31
C LEU A 193 -13.32 21.20 12.83
N LEU A 194 -13.00 20.20 13.66
CA LEU A 194 -12.01 19.18 13.32
C LEU A 194 -12.44 18.40 12.06
N SER A 195 -13.70 17.97 11.99
CA SER A 195 -14.24 17.27 10.81
C SER A 195 -14.12 18.11 9.55
N TYR A 196 -14.44 19.40 9.63
CA TYR A 196 -14.29 20.34 8.52
C TYR A 196 -12.81 20.48 8.09
N GLU A 197 -11.90 20.70 9.04
CA GLU A 197 -10.48 20.92 8.74
C GLU A 197 -9.79 19.66 8.17
N VAL A 198 -10.17 18.47 8.62
CA VAL A 198 -9.68 17.21 8.03
C VAL A 198 -10.17 17.05 6.59
N LYS A 199 -11.42 17.42 6.28
CA LYS A 199 -11.93 17.45 4.90
C LYS A 199 -11.18 18.45 4.02
N VAL A 200 -10.86 19.63 4.56
CA VAL A 200 -10.05 20.63 3.85
C VAL A 200 -8.64 20.11 3.58
N ALA A 201 -7.99 19.46 4.55
CA ALA A 201 -6.69 18.81 4.38
C ALA A 201 -6.73 17.70 3.32
N PHE A 202 -7.79 16.89 3.31
CA PHE A 202 -8.01 15.86 2.30
C PHE A 202 -8.14 16.47 0.90
N LEU A 203 -8.90 17.57 0.76
CA LEU A 203 -9.03 18.27 -0.51
C LEU A 203 -7.71 18.88 -1.00
N HIS A 204 -6.87 19.37 -0.09
CA HIS A 204 -5.55 19.87 -0.46
C HIS A 204 -4.67 18.79 -1.11
N ILE A 205 -4.86 17.52 -0.73
CA ILE A 205 -4.12 16.39 -1.31
C ILE A 205 -4.69 15.99 -2.68
N TYR A 206 -6.02 15.91 -2.82
CA TYR A 206 -6.64 15.19 -3.94
C TYR A 206 -7.35 16.07 -4.97
N LYS A 207 -7.72 17.31 -4.64
CA LYS A 207 -8.58 18.14 -5.49
C LYS A 207 -7.98 18.41 -6.86
N ASP A 208 -6.68 18.70 -6.93
CA ASP A 208 -6.02 19.10 -8.18
C ASP A 208 -5.57 17.91 -9.04
N GLN A 209 -5.79 16.67 -8.57
CA GLN A 209 -5.57 15.42 -9.30
C GLN A 209 -4.16 15.26 -9.90
N ASN A 210 -3.18 15.96 -9.34
CA ASN A 210 -1.85 16.09 -9.96
C ASN A 210 -0.82 15.07 -9.45
N PHE A 211 -1.18 14.27 -8.44
CA PHE A 211 -0.23 13.37 -7.77
C PHE A 211 0.54 12.48 -8.76
N ILE A 212 -0.11 11.92 -9.78
CA ILE A 212 0.55 11.00 -10.73
C ILE A 212 1.60 11.73 -11.56
N ASN A 213 1.31 12.97 -11.97
CA ASN A 213 2.27 13.80 -12.69
C ASN A 213 3.44 14.14 -11.78
N GLU A 214 3.16 14.65 -10.57
CA GLU A 214 4.22 15.01 -9.61
C GLU A 214 5.09 13.80 -9.24
N PHE A 215 4.48 12.65 -9.01
CA PHE A 215 5.18 11.40 -8.74
C PHE A 215 6.08 11.00 -9.92
N HIS A 216 5.55 11.08 -11.14
CA HIS A 216 6.30 10.74 -12.35
C HIS A 216 7.48 11.69 -12.57
N ASP A 217 7.20 13.00 -12.56
CA ASP A 217 8.16 14.05 -12.88
C ASP A 217 9.28 14.06 -11.82
N PHE A 218 8.96 13.85 -10.55
CA PHE A 218 9.93 13.75 -9.47
C PHE A 218 10.90 12.56 -9.66
N ILE A 219 10.40 11.41 -10.13
CA ILE A 219 11.25 10.25 -10.44
C ILE A 219 12.18 10.57 -11.61
N LEU A 220 11.69 11.23 -12.66
CA LEU A 220 12.50 11.60 -13.82
C LEU A 220 13.58 12.62 -13.45
N GLU A 221 13.25 13.60 -12.61
CA GLU A 221 14.21 14.57 -12.08
C GLU A 221 15.28 13.87 -11.24
N TYR A 222 14.87 12.95 -10.37
CA TYR A 222 15.78 12.17 -9.53
C TYR A 222 16.75 11.33 -10.37
N ILE A 223 16.25 10.64 -11.39
CA ILE A 223 17.07 9.86 -12.32
C ILE A 223 18.04 10.76 -13.09
N SER A 224 17.59 11.94 -13.54
CA SER A 224 18.43 12.90 -14.25
C SER A 224 19.58 13.41 -13.38
N LYS A 225 19.31 13.69 -12.10
CA LYS A 225 20.32 14.06 -11.10
C LYS A 225 21.35 12.97 -10.83
N LEU A 226 20.99 11.70 -11.05
CA LEU A 226 21.91 10.56 -10.97
C LEU A 226 22.76 10.38 -12.24
N GLY A 227 22.65 11.28 -13.23
CA GLY A 227 23.50 11.31 -14.43
C GLY A 227 22.90 10.58 -15.64
N TYR A 228 21.60 10.29 -15.63
CA TYR A 228 20.89 9.67 -16.74
C TYR A 228 20.28 10.74 -17.66
N SER A 229 20.34 10.51 -18.97
CA SER A 229 19.67 11.37 -19.95
C SER A 229 18.33 10.77 -20.37
N ILE A 230 17.30 11.61 -20.49
CA ILE A 230 16.00 11.24 -21.04
C ILE A 230 15.92 11.81 -22.44
N ASP A 231 15.62 10.98 -23.44
CA ASP A 231 15.45 11.44 -24.82
C ASP A 231 14.00 11.87 -25.12
N GLU A 232 13.81 12.49 -26.29
CA GLU A 232 12.52 13.02 -26.76
C GLU A 232 11.43 11.95 -26.95
N ASN A 233 11.80 10.66 -26.96
CA ASN A 233 10.88 9.53 -27.11
C ASN A 233 10.52 8.87 -25.76
N ASN A 234 10.73 9.57 -24.64
CA ASN A 234 10.55 9.02 -23.30
C ASN A 234 11.38 7.75 -23.07
N VAL A 235 12.60 7.71 -23.61
CA VAL A 235 13.56 6.64 -23.34
C VAL A 235 14.64 7.18 -22.41
N CYS A 236 14.83 6.49 -21.29
CA CYS A 236 15.97 6.73 -20.43
C CYS A 236 17.21 6.05 -21.03
N ILE A 237 18.23 6.86 -21.31
CA ILE A 237 19.54 6.45 -21.80
C ILE A 237 20.52 6.57 -20.65
N GLY A 238 21.04 5.44 -20.19
CA GLY A 238 22.16 5.40 -19.25
C GLY A 238 22.76 4.02 -19.12
N LEU A 239 24.07 3.98 -18.81
CA LEU A 239 24.88 2.75 -18.71
C LEU A 239 24.77 1.83 -19.95
N GLY A 240 24.71 2.42 -21.16
CA GLY A 240 24.66 1.67 -22.42
C GLY A 240 23.33 0.96 -22.70
N LYS A 241 22.26 1.30 -21.98
CA LYS A 241 20.91 0.75 -22.22
C LYS A 241 19.89 1.85 -22.52
N LYS A 242 19.00 1.53 -23.44
CA LYS A 242 17.78 2.28 -23.75
C LYS A 242 16.60 1.58 -23.09
N ILE A 243 15.94 2.24 -22.14
CA ILE A 243 14.78 1.68 -21.45
C ILE A 243 13.63 2.68 -21.56
N SER A 244 12.51 2.22 -22.12
CA SER A 244 11.28 3.00 -22.22
C SER A 244 10.71 3.31 -20.83
N ILE A 245 10.38 4.58 -20.63
CA ILE A 245 9.72 5.10 -19.43
C ILE A 245 8.24 4.69 -19.49
N PRO A 246 7.65 4.18 -18.40
CA PRO A 246 6.23 3.84 -18.37
C PRO A 246 5.34 5.07 -18.58
N GLU A 247 4.32 4.94 -19.43
CA GLU A 247 3.35 6.01 -19.67
C GLU A 247 2.50 6.31 -18.42
N LYS A 248 2.19 7.60 -18.23
CA LYS A 248 1.33 8.06 -17.14
C LYS A 248 -0.12 7.64 -17.42
N PRO A 249 -0.81 7.01 -16.46
CA PRO A 249 -2.24 6.79 -16.59
C PRO A 249 -2.99 8.12 -16.46
N TYR A 250 -4.08 8.25 -17.21
CA TYR A 250 -5.03 9.34 -17.08
C TYR A 250 -6.30 8.85 -16.41
N PHE A 251 -6.74 9.56 -15.37
CA PHE A 251 -8.00 9.28 -14.68
C PHE A 251 -8.97 10.41 -14.92
N LYS A 252 -10.13 10.11 -15.48
CA LYS A 252 -11.22 11.07 -15.60
C LYS A 252 -12.11 10.95 -14.36
N ILE A 253 -12.30 12.05 -13.65
CA ILE A 253 -13.23 12.14 -12.52
C ILE A 253 -14.40 13.00 -12.97
N ASP A 254 -15.57 12.37 -13.09
CA ASP A 254 -16.79 13.00 -13.64
C ASP A 254 -17.65 13.70 -12.56
N TYR A 255 -17.09 13.95 -11.37
CA TYR A 255 -17.79 14.58 -10.25
C TYR A 255 -16.91 15.60 -9.53
N ASP A 256 -17.55 16.61 -8.92
CA ASP A 256 -16.84 17.62 -8.14
C ASP A 256 -16.43 17.04 -6.78
N ILE A 257 -15.16 16.63 -6.67
CA ILE A 257 -14.56 16.10 -5.44
C ILE A 257 -14.77 17.06 -4.27
N LYS A 258 -14.67 18.38 -4.51
CA LYS A 258 -14.82 19.39 -3.46
C LYS A 258 -16.22 19.34 -2.87
N GLU A 259 -17.24 19.32 -3.73
CA GLU A 259 -18.64 19.23 -3.31
C GLU A 259 -18.91 17.93 -2.56
N CYS A 260 -18.48 16.79 -3.13
CA CYS A 260 -18.70 15.47 -2.53
C CYS A 260 -18.06 15.35 -1.13
N VAL A 261 -16.82 15.82 -0.97
CA VAL A 261 -16.07 15.69 0.29
C VAL A 261 -16.63 16.60 1.39
N LEU A 262 -16.91 17.88 1.08
CA LEU A 262 -17.41 18.81 2.08
C LEU A 262 -18.80 18.40 2.58
N ASN A 263 -19.68 17.97 1.67
CA ASN A 263 -21.06 17.58 1.99
C ASN A 263 -21.18 16.16 2.56
N SER A 264 -20.12 15.34 2.49
CA SER A 264 -20.15 13.97 3.02
C SER A 264 -20.22 13.98 4.55
N LYS A 265 -21.29 13.40 5.10
CA LYS A 265 -21.43 13.19 6.55
C LYS A 265 -20.58 12.03 7.08
N TYR A 266 -20.21 11.09 6.20
CA TYR A 266 -19.61 9.81 6.58
C TYR A 266 -18.16 9.66 6.11
N LEU A 267 -17.56 10.72 5.57
CA LEU A 267 -16.14 10.68 5.21
C LEU A 267 -15.27 10.48 6.46
N ILE A 268 -15.67 11.09 7.57
CA ILE A 268 -15.07 10.98 8.88
C ILE A 268 -16.25 10.84 9.83
N GLY A 269 -16.44 9.65 10.37
CA GLY A 269 -17.59 9.28 11.21
C GLY A 269 -17.17 8.53 12.45
#